data_AF-A0A959FWZ4-F1
#
_entry.id   AF-A0A959FWZ4-F1
#
_cell.length_a   1.000
_cell.length_b   1.000
_cell.length_c   1.000
_cell.angle_alpha   90.00
_cell.angle_beta   90.00
_cell.angle_gamma   90.00
#
_symmetry.space_group_name_H-M   'P 1'
#
loop_
_entity.id
_entity.type
_entity.pdbx_description
1 polymer ?
#
loop_
_entity_poly.entity_id
_entity_poly.type
_entity_poly.pdbx_seq_one_letter_code
_entity_poly.pdbx_strand_id
1 'polypeptide(L)'
;MKQVNMTLLVLLMFAGAVQAQQRYLDEIFTDVTVTEDVFFGVNATVLLITNPAVGEAIPQPLYFDFYEPAGDDVTERPLVIYYHTGNFLPQPQACSITGNKDDLLVQDMATRLAKMGYVVAVPDYRLGWNPLGSTQDERVFTLINAAYRGVQDARTAVRYFKKEAAENGNPLGVDVDRITLWGQGTGGYISLASATLDAYTDVLLPKFTTVIGGIPIPMVIESINGDIYGTSVGVVPPGAPPPFTVGDTLCYPNHVGYDSDFQLCVNMGGALGDTSWL
;
A
#
# COMPACT_ATOMS: atom_id res chain seq x y z
N MET A 1 38.22 19.22 53.26
CA MET A 1 37.41 20.12 52.39
C MET A 1 37.84 20.13 50.92
N LYS A 2 39.10 19.86 50.52
CA LYS A 2 39.51 19.87 49.09
C LYS A 2 39.08 18.65 48.26
N GLN A 3 38.92 17.47 48.86
CA GLN A 3 38.52 16.25 48.13
C GLN A 3 37.04 16.25 47.72
N VAL A 4 36.15 16.89 48.49
CA VAL A 4 34.71 16.97 48.18
C VAL A 4 34.44 17.79 46.91
N ASN A 5 35.22 18.85 46.66
CA ASN A 5 35.06 19.69 45.48
C ASN A 5 35.50 19.00 44.18
N MET A 6 36.42 18.03 44.25
CA MET A 6 36.92 17.32 43.07
C MET A 6 35.94 16.21 42.64
N THR A 7 35.30 15.53 43.59
CA THR A 7 34.24 14.54 43.29
C THR A 7 33.00 15.20 42.71
N LEU A 8 32.62 16.39 43.19
CA LEU A 8 31.50 17.15 42.64
C LEU A 8 31.76 17.61 41.19
N LEU A 9 33.00 18.00 40.87
CA LEU A 9 33.40 18.40 39.51
C LEU A 9 33.38 17.21 38.53
N VAL A 10 33.79 16.02 38.97
CA VAL A 10 33.75 14.79 38.16
C VAL A 10 32.31 14.34 37.91
N LEU A 11 31.42 14.44 38.91
CA LEU A 11 29.99 14.18 38.73
C LEU A 11 29.31 15.19 37.78
N LEU A 12 29.72 16.46 37.82
CA LEU A 12 29.24 17.51 36.89
C LEU A 12 29.78 17.33 35.46
N MET A 13 30.97 16.73 35.27
CA MET A 13 31.52 16.41 33.94
C MET A 13 30.89 15.15 33.32
N PHE A 14 30.38 14.22 34.13
CA PHE A 14 29.59 13.06 33.67
C PHE A 14 28.11 13.38 33.43
N ALA A 15 27.64 14.58 33.79
CA ALA A 15 26.27 15.04 33.48
C ALA A 15 26.11 15.49 32.01
N GLY A 16 27.17 15.43 31.20
CA GLY A 16 27.14 15.74 29.78
C GLY A 16 26.59 14.60 28.93
N ALA A 17 25.43 14.84 28.31
CA ALA A 17 24.76 14.04 27.28
C ALA A 17 24.05 12.74 27.75
N VAL A 18 23.10 12.86 28.67
CA VAL A 18 21.90 11.99 28.57
C VAL A 18 21.11 12.52 27.37
N GLN A 19 21.28 11.94 26.18
CA GLN A 19 20.30 12.16 25.12
C GLN A 19 19.01 11.46 25.56
N ALA A 20 17.98 12.24 25.85
CA ALA A 20 16.64 11.70 25.97
C ALA A 20 16.28 11.06 24.63
N GLN A 21 15.77 9.83 24.65
CA GLN A 21 15.28 9.18 23.45
C GLN A 21 14.17 10.04 22.85
N GLN A 22 14.20 10.23 21.54
CA GLN A 22 13.25 11.04 20.81
C GLN A 22 12.20 10.12 20.15
N ARG A 23 10.95 10.25 20.58
CA ARG A 23 9.81 9.57 19.93
C ARG A 23 9.82 9.86 18.41
N TYR A 24 9.48 8.85 17.63
CA TYR A 24 9.47 8.82 16.16
C TYR A 24 10.85 8.78 15.50
N LEU A 25 11.94 8.78 16.27
CA LEU A 25 13.32 8.60 15.79
C LEU A 25 14.02 7.41 16.47
N ASP A 26 13.88 7.30 17.78
CA ASP A 26 14.49 6.24 18.59
C ASP A 26 13.44 5.19 18.99
N GLU A 27 13.87 3.93 19.14
CA GLU A 27 13.04 2.87 19.70
C GLU A 27 12.84 3.11 21.21
N ILE A 28 11.65 3.58 21.59
CA ILE A 28 11.28 3.92 22.97
C ILE A 28 10.35 2.89 23.62
N PHE A 29 9.71 2.04 22.82
CA PHE A 29 8.89 0.92 23.29
C PHE A 29 9.65 -0.40 23.14
N THR A 30 9.47 -1.29 24.11
CA THR A 30 10.09 -2.63 24.09
C THR A 30 9.25 -3.64 23.32
N ASP A 31 7.93 -3.49 23.38
CA ASP A 31 6.95 -4.47 22.92
C ASP A 31 5.96 -3.83 21.93
N VAL A 32 5.49 -4.66 20.99
CA VAL A 32 4.54 -4.29 19.95
C VAL A 32 3.37 -5.25 20.01
N THR A 33 2.16 -4.72 19.87
CA THR A 33 0.95 -5.50 19.68
C THR A 33 0.65 -5.57 18.19
N VAL A 34 0.35 -6.78 17.70
CA VAL A 34 -0.02 -7.02 16.30
C VAL A 34 -1.46 -7.53 16.27
N THR A 35 -2.32 -6.83 15.52
CA THR A 35 -3.66 -7.29 15.19
C THR A 35 -3.65 -7.75 13.73
N GLU A 36 -3.75 -9.05 13.50
CA GLU A 36 -3.71 -9.64 12.17
C GLU A 36 -5.07 -9.56 11.47
N ASP A 37 -5.03 -9.53 10.14
CA ASP A 37 -6.18 -9.68 9.24
C ASP A 37 -7.37 -8.74 9.55
N VAL A 38 -7.07 -7.45 9.76
CA VAL A 38 -8.09 -6.41 9.89
C VAL A 38 -8.71 -6.13 8.52
N PHE A 39 -10.01 -6.39 8.39
CA PHE A 39 -10.76 -6.17 7.16
C PHE A 39 -10.86 -4.67 6.83
N PHE A 40 -10.49 -4.28 5.61
CA PHE A 40 -10.59 -2.88 5.17
C PHE A 40 -11.35 -2.67 3.87
N GLY A 41 -11.84 -3.72 3.20
CA GLY A 41 -12.62 -3.57 1.98
C GLY A 41 -12.77 -4.86 1.18
N VAL A 42 -13.48 -4.78 0.06
CA VAL A 42 -13.60 -5.88 -0.91
C VAL A 42 -13.31 -5.34 -2.28
N ASN A 43 -12.49 -6.03 -3.07
CA ASN A 43 -12.32 -5.69 -4.47
C ASN A 43 -12.04 -6.91 -5.35
N ALA A 44 -12.08 -6.77 -6.67
CA ALA A 44 -12.02 -7.91 -7.59
C ALA A 44 -10.58 -8.39 -7.80
N THR A 45 -10.30 -9.66 -7.53
CA THR A 45 -9.05 -10.30 -7.92
C THR A 45 -9.17 -10.92 -9.30
N VAL A 46 -8.11 -10.79 -10.10
CA VAL A 46 -8.00 -11.39 -11.43
C VAL A 46 -6.91 -12.47 -11.48
N LEU A 47 -6.35 -12.83 -10.32
CA LEU A 47 -5.21 -13.72 -10.22
C LEU A 47 -5.44 -15.07 -10.91
N LEU A 48 -6.66 -15.56 -10.91
CA LEU A 48 -7.06 -16.84 -11.50
C LEU A 48 -7.88 -16.68 -12.78
N ILE A 49 -7.96 -15.48 -13.37
CA ILE A 49 -8.83 -15.22 -14.53
C ILE A 49 -8.42 -16.01 -15.78
N THR A 50 -7.13 -16.33 -15.91
CA THR A 50 -6.60 -17.17 -17.00
C THR A 50 -6.64 -18.66 -16.69
N ASN A 51 -7.04 -19.05 -15.47
CA ASN A 51 -7.24 -20.45 -15.11
C ASN A 51 -8.57 -20.94 -15.72
N PRO A 52 -8.56 -21.98 -16.57
CA PRO A 52 -9.78 -22.49 -17.20
C PRO A 52 -10.88 -22.97 -16.24
N ALA A 53 -10.53 -23.28 -14.98
CA ALA A 53 -11.49 -23.70 -13.96
C ALA A 53 -12.18 -22.52 -13.25
N VAL A 54 -11.61 -21.31 -13.31
CA VAL A 54 -12.18 -20.10 -12.70
C VAL A 54 -12.69 -19.17 -13.80
N GLY A 55 -11.79 -18.67 -14.66
CA GLY A 55 -12.16 -17.96 -15.88
C GLY A 55 -12.85 -16.60 -15.67
N GLU A 56 -12.88 -16.08 -14.44
CA GLU A 56 -13.58 -14.83 -14.09
C GLU A 56 -12.82 -14.08 -12.98
N ALA A 57 -13.06 -12.77 -12.89
CA ALA A 57 -12.66 -11.97 -11.76
C ALA A 57 -13.64 -12.20 -10.59
N ILE A 58 -13.10 -12.47 -9.40
CA ILE A 58 -13.91 -12.80 -8.22
C ILE A 58 -13.73 -11.74 -7.13
N PRO A 59 -14.76 -11.43 -6.32
CA PRO A 59 -14.59 -10.60 -5.14
C PRO A 59 -13.58 -11.21 -4.18
N GLN A 60 -12.59 -10.42 -3.77
CA GLN A 60 -11.59 -10.75 -2.76
C GLN A 60 -11.71 -9.74 -1.60
N PRO A 61 -11.88 -10.19 -0.35
CA PRO A 61 -11.72 -9.32 0.81
C PRO A 61 -10.25 -8.87 0.94
N LEU A 62 -10.07 -7.62 1.36
CA LEU A 62 -8.76 -7.02 1.58
C LEU A 62 -8.53 -6.85 3.07
N TYR A 63 -7.34 -7.25 3.51
CA TYR A 63 -6.93 -7.27 4.91
C TYR A 63 -5.59 -6.56 5.11
N PHE A 64 -5.36 -6.05 6.31
CA PHE A 64 -4.04 -5.58 6.73
C PHE A 64 -3.71 -6.10 8.13
N ASP A 65 -2.41 -6.23 8.41
CA ASP A 65 -1.94 -6.42 9.79
C ASP A 65 -1.59 -5.07 10.40
N PHE A 66 -1.99 -4.87 11.65
CA PHE A 66 -1.81 -3.61 12.37
C PHE A 66 -0.81 -3.76 13.51
N TYR A 67 0.25 -2.97 13.48
CA TYR A 67 1.31 -2.96 14.50
C TYR A 67 1.21 -1.66 15.29
N GLU A 68 1.17 -1.78 16.61
CA GLU A 68 1.16 -0.62 17.50
C GLU A 68 2.05 -0.83 18.75
N PRO A 69 2.64 0.24 19.29
CA PRO A 69 3.41 0.16 20.53
C PRO A 69 2.53 -0.27 21.71
N ALA A 70 3.01 -1.23 22.49
CA ALA A 70 2.31 -1.66 23.71
C ALA A 70 2.51 -0.64 24.85
N GLY A 71 1.42 -0.26 25.51
CA GLY A 71 1.45 0.68 26.63
C GLY A 71 1.70 2.14 26.22
N ASP A 72 1.41 2.51 24.97
CA ASP A 72 1.45 3.89 24.52
C ASP A 72 0.19 4.65 24.96
N ASP A 73 0.38 5.79 25.64
CA ASP A 73 -0.70 6.67 26.07
C ASP A 73 -1.12 7.69 24.98
N VAL A 74 -0.38 7.75 23.86
CA VAL A 74 -0.75 8.61 22.72
C VAL A 74 -1.87 7.96 21.91
N THR A 75 -2.99 8.66 21.79
CA THR A 75 -4.20 8.17 21.11
C THR A 75 -4.31 8.62 19.66
N GLU A 76 -3.46 9.53 19.19
CA GLU A 76 -3.40 9.99 17.79
C GLU A 76 -1.96 9.90 17.30
N ARG A 77 -1.64 8.80 16.63
CA ARG A 77 -0.27 8.43 16.24
C ARG A 77 -0.12 8.55 14.73
N PRO A 78 1.01 9.07 14.20
CA PRO A 78 1.27 9.05 12.77
C PRO A 78 1.22 7.62 12.22
N LEU A 79 0.50 7.45 11.12
CA LEU A 79 0.29 6.16 10.47
C LEU A 79 1.29 5.96 9.34
N VAL A 80 1.95 4.81 9.33
CA VAL A 80 2.70 4.31 8.17
C VAL A 80 1.92 3.14 7.56
N ILE A 81 1.47 3.29 6.33
CA ILE A 81 0.92 2.18 5.56
C ILE A 81 2.05 1.60 4.72
N TYR A 82 2.52 0.42 5.10
CA TYR A 82 3.71 -0.21 4.55
C TYR A 82 3.33 -1.30 3.52
N TYR A 83 3.71 -1.11 2.26
CA TYR A 83 3.47 -2.05 1.17
C TYR A 83 4.70 -2.91 0.88
N HIS A 84 4.50 -4.22 0.94
CA HIS A 84 5.50 -5.22 0.61
C HIS A 84 5.79 -5.31 -0.90
N THR A 85 6.96 -5.83 -1.26
CA THR A 85 7.21 -6.24 -2.66
C THR A 85 6.41 -7.51 -3.00
N GLY A 86 6.45 -7.95 -4.26
CA GLY A 86 5.84 -9.22 -4.64
C GLY A 86 5.58 -9.41 -6.12
N ASN A 87 5.98 -8.45 -6.97
CA ASN A 87 5.75 -8.48 -8.41
C ASN A 87 4.26 -8.62 -8.79
N PHE A 88 3.35 -8.23 -7.89
CA PHE A 88 1.91 -8.48 -8.02
C PHE A 88 1.58 -9.97 -8.27
N LEU A 89 2.39 -10.90 -7.78
CA LEU A 89 2.18 -12.34 -7.93
C LEU A 89 2.35 -13.03 -6.57
N PRO A 90 1.61 -14.13 -6.32
CA PRO A 90 1.74 -14.85 -5.06
C PRO A 90 3.15 -15.39 -4.85
N GLN A 91 3.59 -15.37 -3.59
CA GLN A 91 4.78 -16.08 -3.13
C GLN A 91 4.40 -17.56 -2.88
N PRO A 92 5.21 -18.55 -3.33
CA PRO A 92 6.48 -18.44 -4.06
C PRO A 92 6.34 -18.49 -5.60
N GLN A 93 5.11 -18.49 -6.14
CA GLN A 93 4.81 -18.66 -7.58
C GLN A 93 5.51 -17.61 -8.46
N ALA A 94 5.83 -16.44 -7.91
CA ALA A 94 6.63 -15.39 -8.55
C ALA A 94 8.14 -15.72 -8.70
N CYS A 95 8.58 -16.94 -8.35
CA CYS A 95 10.00 -17.30 -8.17
C CYS A 95 10.74 -16.36 -7.19
N SER A 96 9.99 -15.81 -6.22
CA SER A 96 10.50 -14.92 -5.18
C SER A 96 10.43 -15.60 -3.83
N ILE A 97 11.39 -15.27 -2.95
CA ILE A 97 11.38 -15.70 -1.54
C ILE A 97 10.59 -14.74 -0.64
N THR A 98 10.37 -13.51 -1.14
CA THR A 98 9.59 -12.42 -0.53
C THR A 98 8.32 -12.17 -1.35
N GLY A 99 7.30 -11.54 -0.80
CA GLY A 99 6.14 -11.18 -1.64
C GLY A 99 4.79 -10.96 -0.99
N ASN A 100 4.69 -11.04 0.34
CA ASN A 100 3.44 -10.93 1.07
C ASN A 100 3.62 -10.11 2.35
N LYS A 101 2.52 -9.78 3.02
CA LYS A 101 2.52 -9.05 4.30
C LYS A 101 3.27 -9.79 5.42
N ASP A 102 3.32 -11.12 5.36
CA ASP A 102 3.95 -11.97 6.38
C ASP A 102 5.49 -12.10 6.21
N ASP A 103 6.11 -11.41 5.26
CA ASP A 103 7.55 -11.43 5.06
C ASP A 103 8.30 -10.88 6.28
N LEU A 104 9.35 -11.58 6.74
CA LEU A 104 10.13 -11.20 7.90
C LEU A 104 10.72 -9.79 7.82
N LEU A 105 11.11 -9.32 6.62
CA LEU A 105 11.60 -7.94 6.47
C LEU A 105 10.46 -6.93 6.68
N VAL A 106 9.26 -7.25 6.23
CA VAL A 106 8.06 -6.41 6.39
C VAL A 106 7.69 -6.33 7.86
N GLN A 107 7.64 -7.47 8.55
CA GLN A 107 7.36 -7.55 9.99
C GLN A 107 8.43 -6.80 10.81
N ASP A 108 9.71 -6.94 10.48
CA ASP A 108 10.80 -6.23 11.16
C ASP A 108 10.67 -4.71 11.00
N MET A 109 10.43 -4.23 9.78
CA MET A 109 10.22 -2.81 9.51
C MET A 109 9.01 -2.25 10.25
N ALA A 110 7.87 -2.95 10.21
CA ALA A 110 6.66 -2.55 10.92
C ALA A 110 6.88 -2.53 12.44
N THR A 111 7.55 -3.55 12.99
CA THR A 111 7.89 -3.63 14.41
C THR A 111 8.80 -2.49 14.85
N ARG A 112 9.83 -2.15 14.07
CA ARG A 112 10.76 -1.07 14.42
C ARG A 112 10.09 0.30 14.39
N LEU A 113 9.25 0.55 13.39
CA LEU A 113 8.43 1.77 13.34
C LEU A 113 7.45 1.83 14.53
N ALA A 114 6.76 0.73 14.85
CA ALA A 114 5.90 0.67 16.02
C ALA A 114 6.67 0.95 17.33
N LYS A 115 7.88 0.41 17.48
CA LYS A 115 8.76 0.69 18.63
C LYS A 115 9.23 2.14 18.73
N MET A 116 9.25 2.87 17.62
CA MET A 116 9.51 4.32 17.60
C MET A 116 8.26 5.15 17.95
N GLY A 117 7.08 4.51 18.08
CA GLY A 117 5.82 5.13 18.47
C GLY A 117 4.84 5.39 17.33
N TYR A 118 5.13 4.93 16.12
CA TYR A 118 4.19 4.96 14.99
C TYR A 118 3.12 3.87 15.14
N VAL A 119 2.01 4.03 14.43
CA VAL A 119 1.15 2.88 14.09
C VAL A 119 1.41 2.47 12.66
N VAL A 120 1.46 1.17 12.40
CA VAL A 120 1.81 0.65 11.08
C VAL A 120 0.73 -0.30 10.59
N ALA A 121 0.23 -0.07 9.38
CA ALA A 121 -0.64 -0.99 8.69
C ALA A 121 0.13 -1.66 7.55
N VAL A 122 0.03 -2.98 7.42
CA VAL A 122 0.66 -3.76 6.34
C VAL A 122 -0.45 -4.44 5.53
N PRO A 123 -0.95 -3.80 4.45
CA PRO A 123 -2.05 -4.34 3.66
C PRO A 123 -1.59 -5.46 2.71
N ASP A 124 -2.43 -6.48 2.55
CA ASP A 124 -2.39 -7.36 1.38
C ASP A 124 -3.16 -6.70 0.23
N TYR A 125 -2.46 -6.35 -0.85
CA TYR A 125 -3.03 -5.69 -2.01
C TYR A 125 -3.34 -6.70 -3.12
N ARG A 126 -4.28 -6.37 -4.01
CA ARG A 126 -4.67 -7.29 -5.08
C ARG A 126 -3.50 -7.64 -6.00
N LEU A 127 -3.31 -8.93 -6.16
CA LEU A 127 -2.32 -9.51 -7.07
C LEU A 127 -2.97 -9.88 -8.42
N GLY A 128 -2.12 -10.21 -9.39
CA GLY A 128 -2.51 -10.84 -10.65
C GLY A 128 -2.11 -10.05 -11.88
N TRP A 129 -1.16 -10.57 -12.64
CA TRP A 129 -0.91 -10.22 -14.04
C TRP A 129 -0.46 -11.46 -14.78
N ASN A 130 -0.38 -11.43 -16.11
CA ASN A 130 0.03 -12.60 -16.90
C ASN A 130 1.51 -12.51 -17.31
N PRO A 131 2.47 -13.08 -16.54
CA PRO A 131 3.87 -13.12 -16.93
C PRO A 131 4.16 -14.10 -18.08
N LEU A 132 3.24 -15.04 -18.34
CA LEU A 132 3.37 -16.05 -19.39
C LEU A 132 2.71 -15.61 -20.71
N GLY A 133 2.27 -14.35 -20.78
CA GLY A 133 1.69 -13.77 -22.00
C GLY A 133 2.63 -13.95 -23.19
N SER A 134 2.04 -14.30 -24.33
CA SER A 134 2.76 -14.68 -25.55
C SER A 134 3.56 -13.51 -26.16
N THR A 135 3.08 -12.28 -25.93
CA THR A 135 3.69 -11.05 -26.44
C THR A 135 4.12 -10.16 -25.28
N GLN A 136 5.07 -9.26 -25.53
CA GLN A 136 5.43 -8.24 -24.56
C GLN A 136 4.24 -7.33 -24.24
N ASP A 137 3.45 -6.95 -25.24
CA ASP A 137 2.31 -6.06 -25.08
C ASP A 137 1.23 -6.64 -24.14
N GLU A 138 0.94 -7.94 -24.24
CA GLU A 138 0.02 -8.64 -23.33
C GLU A 138 0.52 -8.62 -21.88
N ARG A 139 1.81 -8.90 -21.69
CA ARG A 139 2.46 -8.88 -20.37
C ARG A 139 2.43 -7.49 -19.74
N VAL A 140 2.79 -6.46 -20.52
CA VAL A 140 2.78 -5.06 -20.06
C VAL A 140 1.35 -4.60 -19.75
N PHE A 141 0.39 -4.90 -20.62
CA PHE A 141 -1.02 -4.55 -20.40
C PHE A 141 -1.53 -5.08 -19.07
N THR A 142 -1.33 -6.37 -18.79
CA THR A 142 -1.80 -6.99 -17.53
C THR A 142 -1.01 -6.50 -16.31
N LEU A 143 0.28 -6.19 -16.45
CA LEU A 143 1.10 -5.63 -15.37
C LEU A 143 0.67 -4.20 -14.99
N ILE A 144 0.40 -3.34 -15.97
CA ILE A 144 -0.09 -1.97 -15.72
C ILE A 144 -1.46 -2.01 -15.02
N ASN A 145 -2.33 -2.94 -15.40
CA ASN A 145 -3.60 -3.18 -14.70
C ASN A 145 -3.39 -3.62 -13.24
N ALA A 146 -2.38 -4.44 -12.95
CA ALA A 146 -2.06 -4.84 -11.59
C ALA A 146 -1.56 -3.65 -10.74
N ALA A 147 -0.70 -2.81 -11.31
CA ALA A 147 -0.24 -1.59 -10.65
C ALA A 147 -1.39 -0.62 -10.35
N TYR A 148 -2.30 -0.42 -11.30
CA TYR A 148 -3.48 0.43 -11.14
C TYR A 148 -4.39 -0.06 -10.01
N ARG A 149 -4.64 -1.38 -9.91
CA ARG A 149 -5.37 -1.97 -8.79
C ARG A 149 -4.68 -1.75 -7.45
N GLY A 150 -3.35 -1.88 -7.41
CA GLY A 150 -2.57 -1.58 -6.20
C GLY A 150 -2.75 -0.14 -5.72
N VAL A 151 -2.79 0.84 -6.63
CA VAL A 151 -3.08 2.25 -6.30
C VAL A 151 -4.49 2.40 -5.70
N GLN A 152 -5.50 1.77 -6.31
CA GLN A 152 -6.88 1.79 -5.78
C GLN A 152 -6.95 1.18 -4.37
N ASP A 153 -6.24 0.07 -4.14
CA ASP A 153 -6.22 -0.60 -2.83
C ASP A 153 -5.51 0.25 -1.79
N ALA A 154 -4.46 0.97 -2.18
CA ALA A 154 -3.77 1.89 -1.29
C ALA A 154 -4.64 3.08 -0.89
N ARG A 155 -5.33 3.67 -1.86
CA ARG A 155 -6.30 4.74 -1.60
C ARG A 155 -7.48 4.25 -0.76
N THR A 156 -7.89 2.99 -0.94
CA THR A 156 -8.91 2.34 -0.11
C THR A 156 -8.47 2.20 1.35
N ALA A 157 -7.21 1.80 1.59
CA ALA A 157 -6.66 1.71 2.93
C ALA A 157 -6.64 3.09 3.63
N VAL A 158 -6.20 4.15 2.95
CA VAL A 158 -6.23 5.52 3.51
C VAL A 158 -7.65 5.92 3.89
N ARG A 159 -8.63 5.72 3.00
CA ARG A 159 -10.04 6.02 3.28
C ARG A 159 -10.58 5.22 4.46
N TYR A 160 -10.19 3.95 4.59
CA TYR A 160 -10.60 3.12 5.72
C TYR A 160 -10.21 3.78 7.05
N PHE A 161 -8.94 4.17 7.22
CA PHE A 161 -8.49 4.81 8.46
C PHE A 161 -9.22 6.13 8.73
N LYS A 162 -9.42 6.95 7.70
CA LYS A 162 -10.16 8.23 7.84
C LYS A 162 -11.62 8.01 8.23
N LYS A 163 -12.29 7.04 7.60
CA LYS A 163 -13.66 6.66 7.92
C LYS A 163 -13.77 6.14 9.36
N GLU A 164 -12.89 5.22 9.76
CA GLU A 164 -12.91 4.64 11.11
C GLU A 164 -12.64 5.70 12.19
N ALA A 165 -11.77 6.67 11.92
CA ALA A 165 -11.55 7.82 12.80
C ALA A 165 -12.81 8.71 12.91
N ALA A 166 -13.45 9.01 11.79
CA ALA A 166 -14.62 9.90 11.74
C ALA A 166 -15.91 9.27 12.31
N GLU A 167 -16.14 7.99 12.05
CA GLU A 167 -17.43 7.33 12.34
C GLU A 167 -17.39 6.46 13.59
N ASN A 168 -16.25 5.85 13.90
CA ASN A 168 -16.14 4.78 14.89
C ASN A 168 -15.25 5.15 16.09
N GLY A 169 -14.92 6.43 16.25
CA GLY A 169 -14.18 6.93 17.40
C GLY A 169 -12.69 6.60 17.37
N ASN A 170 -12.13 6.34 16.18
CA ASN A 170 -10.70 6.09 15.96
C ASN A 170 -10.12 4.94 16.80
N PRO A 171 -10.67 3.71 16.68
CA PRO A 171 -10.26 2.58 17.52
C PRO A 171 -8.79 2.16 17.34
N LEU A 172 -8.17 2.54 16.20
CA LEU A 172 -6.78 2.26 15.88
C LEU A 172 -5.83 3.41 16.28
N GLY A 173 -6.36 4.50 16.84
CA GLY A 173 -5.58 5.62 17.37
C GLY A 173 -4.64 6.26 16.35
N VAL A 174 -5.14 6.47 15.13
CA VAL A 174 -4.41 7.04 13.99
C VAL A 174 -4.62 8.55 13.91
N ASP A 175 -3.54 9.30 13.69
CA ASP A 175 -3.62 10.71 13.27
C ASP A 175 -3.84 10.76 11.74
N VAL A 176 -5.07 11.11 11.33
CA VAL A 176 -5.50 11.12 9.93
C VAL A 176 -4.87 12.25 9.10
N ASP A 177 -4.24 13.23 9.75
CA ASP A 177 -3.48 14.30 9.11
C ASP A 177 -1.99 13.95 8.98
N ARG A 178 -1.57 12.78 9.46
CA ARG A 178 -0.18 12.29 9.39
C ARG A 178 -0.13 10.84 8.92
N ILE A 179 -0.48 10.64 7.65
CA ILE A 179 -0.44 9.37 6.95
C ILE A 179 0.75 9.33 5.98
N THR A 180 1.54 8.27 6.06
CA THR A 180 2.65 7.98 5.15
C THR A 180 2.38 6.70 4.38
N LEU A 181 2.51 6.73 3.05
CA LEU A 181 2.60 5.50 2.25
C LEU A 181 4.07 5.13 2.07
N TRP A 182 4.48 3.98 2.59
CA TRP A 182 5.85 3.48 2.46
C TRP A 182 5.85 2.20 1.65
N GLY A 183 6.60 2.15 0.56
CA GLY A 183 6.60 1.01 -0.34
C GLY A 183 7.97 0.40 -0.58
N GLN A 184 8.06 -0.93 -0.55
CA GLN A 184 9.27 -1.70 -0.89
C GLN A 184 9.11 -2.44 -2.22
N GLY A 185 10.04 -2.25 -3.16
CA GLY A 185 9.98 -2.91 -4.48
C GLY A 185 8.66 -2.62 -5.20
N THR A 186 7.83 -3.65 -5.39
CA THR A 186 6.46 -3.48 -5.92
C THR A 186 5.60 -2.53 -5.10
N GLY A 187 5.70 -2.59 -3.77
CA GLY A 187 5.04 -1.63 -2.90
C GLY A 187 5.51 -0.19 -3.15
N GLY A 188 6.75 0.01 -3.57
CA GLY A 188 7.28 1.33 -3.97
C GLY A 188 6.64 1.85 -5.26
N TYR A 189 6.24 0.95 -6.16
CA TYR A 189 5.42 1.30 -7.33
C TYR A 189 4.05 1.81 -6.88
N ILE A 190 3.42 1.11 -5.92
CA ILE A 190 2.11 1.47 -5.36
C ILE A 190 2.16 2.81 -4.63
N SER A 191 3.10 2.98 -3.69
CA SER A 191 3.19 4.21 -2.89
C SER A 191 3.48 5.42 -3.76
N LEU A 192 4.44 5.31 -4.68
CA LEU A 192 4.80 6.42 -5.55
C LEU A 192 3.71 6.74 -6.58
N ALA A 193 3.12 5.73 -7.22
CA ALA A 193 2.02 5.96 -8.16
C ALA A 193 0.78 6.55 -7.45
N SER A 194 0.50 6.14 -6.22
CA SER A 194 -0.60 6.72 -5.43
C SER A 194 -0.40 8.21 -5.14
N ALA A 195 0.87 8.66 -5.08
CA ALA A 195 1.27 10.03 -4.75
C ALA A 195 1.38 10.95 -5.97
N THR A 196 1.38 10.38 -7.19
CA THR A 196 1.76 11.10 -8.41
C THR A 196 0.71 11.01 -9.51
N LEU A 197 -0.13 9.97 -9.50
CA LEU A 197 -1.27 9.88 -10.41
C LEU A 197 -2.46 10.64 -9.83
N ASP A 198 -2.83 11.77 -10.41
CA ASP A 198 -3.90 12.62 -9.87
C ASP A 198 -5.17 12.57 -10.72
N ALA A 199 -5.04 12.26 -12.01
CA ALA A 199 -6.17 12.22 -12.92
C ALA A 199 -6.10 11.02 -13.87
N TYR A 200 -7.26 10.60 -14.38
CA TYR A 200 -7.33 9.58 -15.42
C TYR A 200 -6.51 9.94 -16.66
N THR A 201 -6.42 11.22 -17.00
CA THR A 201 -5.62 11.68 -18.13
C THR A 201 -4.14 11.31 -18.03
N ASP A 202 -3.63 11.06 -16.81
CA ASP A 202 -2.24 10.73 -16.57
C ASP A 202 -1.90 9.31 -17.02
N VAL A 203 -2.91 8.43 -17.17
CA VAL A 203 -2.76 7.08 -17.73
C VAL A 203 -3.10 7.02 -19.22
N LEU A 204 -3.49 8.13 -19.86
CA LEU A 204 -3.82 8.21 -21.29
C LEU A 204 -2.62 8.57 -22.18
N LEU A 205 -1.44 8.07 -21.82
CA LEU A 205 -0.19 8.34 -22.53
C LEU A 205 0.07 7.29 -23.62
N PRO A 206 0.75 7.62 -24.72
CA PRO A 206 1.07 6.67 -25.79
C PRO A 206 1.77 5.39 -25.29
N LYS A 207 2.60 5.48 -24.25
CA LYS A 207 3.28 4.31 -23.64
C LYS A 207 2.34 3.38 -22.87
N PHE A 208 1.19 3.89 -22.43
CA PHE A 208 0.12 3.14 -21.76
C PHE A 208 -1.02 2.82 -22.74
N THR A 209 -0.67 2.55 -24.00
CA THR A 209 -1.61 2.03 -24.99
C THR A 209 -1.20 0.63 -25.42
N THR A 210 -2.19 -0.24 -25.61
CA THR A 210 -2.03 -1.59 -26.18
C THR A 210 -2.80 -1.69 -27.49
N VAL A 211 -2.48 -2.66 -28.34
CA VAL A 211 -3.14 -2.85 -29.64
C VAL A 211 -3.98 -4.12 -29.62
N ILE A 212 -5.28 -3.99 -29.81
CA ILE A 212 -6.22 -5.12 -29.86
C ILE A 212 -6.98 -5.09 -31.19
N GLY A 213 -6.89 -6.16 -31.97
CA GLY A 213 -7.51 -6.22 -33.29
C GLY A 213 -7.00 -5.14 -34.26
N GLY A 214 -5.78 -4.65 -34.06
CA GLY A 214 -5.20 -3.54 -34.84
C GLY A 214 -5.61 -2.15 -34.39
N ILE A 215 -6.38 -2.03 -33.30
CA ILE A 215 -6.86 -0.75 -32.75
C ILE A 215 -6.06 -0.43 -31.47
N PRO A 216 -5.41 0.74 -31.39
CA PRO A 216 -4.77 1.18 -30.16
C PRO A 216 -5.84 1.59 -29.15
N ILE A 217 -5.73 1.06 -27.94
CA ILE A 217 -6.61 1.35 -26.81
C ILE A 217 -5.78 1.65 -25.56
N PRO A 218 -6.26 2.52 -24.64
CA PRO A 218 -5.63 2.69 -23.34
C PRO A 218 -5.54 1.38 -22.57
N MET A 219 -4.44 1.15 -21.86
CA MET A 219 -4.26 -0.04 -21.03
C MET A 219 -5.16 -0.03 -19.78
N VAL A 220 -5.61 1.15 -19.35
CA VAL A 220 -6.57 1.36 -18.27
C VAL A 220 -7.73 2.18 -18.82
N ILE A 221 -8.96 1.73 -18.59
CA ILE A 221 -10.18 2.40 -19.03
C ILE A 221 -11.10 2.49 -17.80
N GLU A 222 -11.38 3.69 -17.29
CA GLU A 222 -12.12 3.85 -16.01
C GLU A 222 -13.48 3.14 -15.97
N SER A 223 -14.23 3.13 -17.08
CA SER A 223 -15.52 2.43 -17.11
C SER A 223 -15.38 0.90 -16.92
N ILE A 224 -14.20 0.35 -17.18
CA ILE A 224 -13.87 -1.08 -17.04
C ILE A 224 -13.13 -1.33 -15.73
N ASN A 225 -12.14 -0.49 -15.41
CA ASN A 225 -11.20 -0.67 -14.30
C ASN A 225 -11.62 0.02 -13.00
N GLY A 226 -12.63 0.88 -13.03
CA GLY A 226 -12.90 1.85 -11.98
C GLY A 226 -11.99 3.07 -12.07
N ASP A 227 -12.40 4.16 -11.43
CA ASP A 227 -11.60 5.36 -11.27
C ASP A 227 -10.32 5.08 -10.46
N ILE A 228 -9.38 6.01 -10.51
CA ILE A 228 -8.09 5.82 -9.85
C ILE A 228 -8.22 5.79 -8.33
N TYR A 229 -9.26 6.41 -7.80
CA TYR A 229 -9.52 6.41 -6.37
C TYR A 229 -10.07 5.06 -5.89
N GLY A 230 -10.64 4.22 -6.75
CA GLY A 230 -11.34 2.99 -6.34
C GLY A 230 -12.71 3.28 -5.74
N THR A 231 -13.36 4.37 -6.18
CA THR A 231 -14.67 4.85 -5.73
C THR A 231 -15.76 4.73 -6.79
N SER A 232 -15.42 4.35 -8.02
CA SER A 232 -16.37 4.00 -9.06
C SER A 232 -16.39 2.50 -9.36
N VAL A 233 -17.53 2.01 -9.81
CA VAL A 233 -17.65 0.63 -10.27
C VAL A 233 -16.97 0.47 -11.62
N GLY A 234 -16.22 -0.62 -11.79
CA GLY A 234 -15.63 -1.02 -13.07
C GLY A 234 -16.23 -2.33 -13.53
N VAL A 235 -16.82 -2.39 -14.73
CA VAL A 235 -17.46 -3.59 -15.27
C VAL A 235 -16.95 -3.87 -16.68
N VAL A 236 -16.68 -5.14 -16.98
CA VAL A 236 -16.18 -5.58 -18.28
C VAL A 236 -17.30 -5.56 -19.34
N PRO A 237 -17.25 -4.68 -20.35
CA PRO A 237 -18.25 -4.64 -21.41
C PRO A 237 -18.03 -5.75 -22.45
N PRO A 238 -19.04 -6.06 -23.29
CA PRO A 238 -18.82 -6.86 -24.49
C PRO A 238 -17.72 -6.27 -25.37
N GLY A 239 -16.77 -7.11 -25.81
CA GLY A 239 -15.65 -6.68 -26.65
C GLY A 239 -14.46 -6.09 -25.88
N ALA A 240 -14.46 -6.19 -24.55
CA ALA A 240 -13.31 -5.82 -23.74
C ALA A 240 -12.05 -6.63 -24.07
N PRO A 241 -10.85 -6.09 -23.76
CA PRO A 241 -9.59 -6.80 -23.89
C PRO A 241 -9.56 -8.14 -23.13
N PRO A 242 -9.02 -9.23 -23.71
CA PRO A 242 -8.60 -10.35 -22.88
C PRO A 242 -7.53 -9.88 -21.86
N PRO A 243 -7.43 -10.50 -20.67
CA PRO A 243 -8.12 -11.73 -20.27
C PRO A 243 -9.45 -11.49 -19.54
N PHE A 244 -10.03 -10.28 -19.61
CA PHE A 244 -11.21 -9.94 -18.81
C PHE A 244 -12.48 -10.60 -19.36
N THR A 245 -13.26 -11.24 -18.48
CA THR A 245 -14.51 -11.92 -18.84
C THR A 245 -15.68 -10.94 -18.82
N VAL A 246 -16.49 -10.95 -19.88
CA VAL A 246 -17.60 -10.00 -20.05
C VAL A 246 -18.60 -10.14 -18.90
N GLY A 247 -18.96 -9.02 -18.29
CA GLY A 247 -19.87 -8.96 -17.14
C GLY A 247 -19.17 -8.97 -15.78
N ASP A 248 -17.88 -9.29 -15.73
CA ASP A 248 -17.11 -9.24 -14.48
C ASP A 248 -17.06 -7.82 -13.93
N THR A 249 -17.10 -7.71 -12.61
CA THR A 249 -16.77 -6.45 -11.92
C THR A 249 -15.29 -6.46 -11.58
N LEU A 250 -14.53 -5.45 -12.04
CA LEU A 250 -13.09 -5.33 -11.76
C LEU A 250 -12.78 -4.31 -10.65
N CYS A 251 -13.72 -3.43 -10.34
CA CYS A 251 -13.61 -2.49 -9.23
C CYS A 251 -14.93 -2.39 -8.46
N TYR A 252 -14.87 -2.69 -7.17
CA TYR A 252 -15.95 -2.42 -6.22
C TYR A 252 -15.63 -1.12 -5.48
N PRO A 253 -16.54 -0.13 -5.45
CA PRO A 253 -16.34 1.09 -4.68
C PRO A 253 -16.18 0.81 -3.18
N ASN A 254 -15.13 1.35 -2.56
CA ASN A 254 -14.91 1.23 -1.12
C ASN A 254 -14.80 2.60 -0.44
N HIS A 255 -15.47 2.74 0.72
CA HIS A 255 -15.44 3.92 1.58
C HIS A 255 -15.74 5.24 0.85
N VAL A 256 -16.69 5.21 -0.09
CA VAL A 256 -17.08 6.36 -0.89
C VAL A 256 -17.53 7.52 0.01
N GLY A 257 -17.01 8.72 -0.28
CA GLY A 257 -17.28 9.93 0.50
C GLY A 257 -16.12 10.38 1.40
N TYR A 258 -15.11 9.52 1.61
CA TYR A 258 -13.86 9.88 2.25
C TYR A 258 -12.77 10.13 1.21
N ASP A 259 -11.90 11.11 1.47
CA ASP A 259 -10.73 11.35 0.63
C ASP A 259 -9.62 10.33 0.93
N SER A 260 -8.67 10.20 0.00
CA SER A 260 -7.52 9.31 0.15
C SER A 260 -6.19 10.09 0.26
N ASP A 261 -6.23 11.31 0.80
CA ASP A 261 -5.06 12.17 0.88
C ASP A 261 -4.10 11.68 1.98
N PHE A 262 -2.81 11.71 1.69
CA PHE A 262 -1.72 11.35 2.61
C PHE A 262 -0.56 12.33 2.42
N GLN A 263 0.28 12.47 3.45
CA GLN A 263 1.22 13.59 3.55
C GLN A 263 2.63 13.23 3.10
N LEU A 264 2.99 11.95 3.07
CA LEU A 264 4.32 11.51 2.68
C LEU A 264 4.28 10.20 1.90
N CYS A 265 5.05 10.13 0.82
CA CYS A 265 5.39 8.89 0.13
C CYS A 265 6.86 8.55 0.35
N VAL A 266 7.14 7.31 0.74
CA VAL A 266 8.48 6.72 0.75
C VAL A 266 8.52 5.60 -0.29
N ASN A 267 9.43 5.73 -1.25
CA ASN A 267 9.70 4.72 -2.28
C ASN A 267 11.06 4.07 -2.03
N MET A 268 11.05 2.79 -1.67
CA MET A 268 12.22 1.95 -1.47
C MET A 268 12.37 0.94 -2.61
N GLY A 269 12.90 1.39 -3.75
CA GLY A 269 13.27 0.53 -4.88
C GLY A 269 12.15 0.18 -5.85
N GLY A 270 11.03 0.90 -5.81
CA GLY A 270 9.95 0.83 -6.80
C GLY A 270 10.14 1.80 -7.97
N ALA A 271 9.48 1.53 -9.09
CA ALA A 271 9.52 2.38 -10.27
C ALA A 271 8.30 3.32 -10.34
N LEU A 272 8.46 4.43 -11.05
CA LEU A 272 7.37 5.28 -11.48
C LEU A 272 6.99 4.91 -12.91
N GLY A 273 5.69 4.82 -13.22
CA GLY A 273 5.22 4.47 -14.56
C GLY A 273 5.60 5.52 -15.61
N ASP A 274 5.48 6.80 -15.27
CA ASP A 274 5.88 7.92 -16.12
C ASP A 274 6.44 9.08 -15.31
N THR A 275 7.53 9.69 -15.79
CA THR A 275 8.08 10.91 -15.21
C THR A 275 7.13 12.11 -15.32
N SER A 276 6.15 12.10 -16.22
CA SER A 276 5.17 13.18 -16.34
C SER A 276 4.15 13.22 -15.19
N TRP A 277 4.17 12.24 -14.29
CA TRP A 277 3.36 12.25 -13.07
C TRP A 277 4.01 13.07 -11.93
N LEU A 278 5.21 13.63 -12.17
CA LEU A 278 5.94 14.54 -11.26
C LEU A 278 5.94 15.97 -11.79
#